data_AF-A0A6C0JKW2-F1
#
_entry.id   AF-A0A6C0JKW2-F1
#
_cell.length_a   1.000
_cell.length_b   1.000
_cell.length_c   1.000
_cell.angle_alpha   90.00
_cell.angle_beta   90.00
_cell.angle_gamma   90.00
#
_symmetry.space_group_name_H-M   'P 1'
#
loop_
_entity.id
_entity.type
_entity.pdbx_description
1 polymer ?
#
loop_
_entity_poly.entity_id
_entity_poly.type
_entity_poly.pdbx_seq_one_letter_code
_entity_poly.pdbx_strand_id
1 'polypeptide(L)'
;MGKSETLAITGNAAILAVIHTGLGAFISYVFYYTFDEFDESWKKRSGLYQIADVSLEIMLIAIIGYWTSEFTKYFSPIFPMSRARELSVDSWVSGIFFVIALFLFLDDFTSKLKHIQNEYFEKTFTDLFPPYGTLIDMNLSYTPITEEDKKAEKEKQEKVITGHPHKGHAK
;
A
#
# COMPACT_ATOMS: atom_id res chain seq x y z
N MET A 1 11.10 34.37 -6.15
CA MET A 1 11.11 33.52 -4.94
C MET A 1 12.48 33.65 -4.30
N GLY A 2 12.54 34.03 -3.02
CA GLY A 2 13.83 34.21 -2.33
C GLY A 2 14.49 32.86 -2.05
N LYS A 3 15.82 32.78 -2.14
CA LYS A 3 16.57 31.55 -1.80
C LYS A 3 16.28 31.10 -0.36
N SER A 4 16.13 32.05 0.57
CA SER A 4 15.78 31.78 1.97
C SER A 4 14.40 31.15 2.16
N GLU A 5 13.40 31.59 1.39
CA GLU A 5 12.03 31.06 1.48
C GLU A 5 11.95 29.64 0.92
N THR A 6 12.71 29.37 -0.15
CA THR A 6 12.81 28.02 -0.73
C THR A 6 13.41 27.04 0.27
N LEU A 7 14.49 27.44 0.95
CA LEU A 7 15.13 26.61 1.98
C LEU A 7 14.20 26.36 3.18
N ALA A 8 13.45 27.37 3.61
CA ALA A 8 12.45 27.23 4.68
C ALA A 8 11.33 26.23 4.29
N ILE A 9 10.82 26.32 3.07
CA ILE A 9 9.82 25.38 2.54
C ILE A 9 10.36 23.96 2.56
N THR A 10 11.55 23.73 2.00
CA THR A 10 12.17 22.40 1.94
C THR A 10 12.45 21.84 3.33
N GLY A 11 12.95 22.67 4.26
CA GLY A 11 13.26 22.25 5.63
C GLY A 11 12.01 21.84 6.39
N ASN A 12 10.95 22.65 6.37
CA ASN A 12 9.69 22.30 7.02
C ASN A 12 9.05 21.06 6.38
N ALA A 13 9.10 20.94 5.04
CA ALA A 13 8.59 19.77 4.35
C ALA A 13 9.31 18.48 4.79
N ALA A 14 10.64 18.51 4.91
CA ALA A 14 11.42 17.36 5.36
C ALA A 14 11.08 16.95 6.80
N ILE A 15 10.90 17.92 7.70
CA ILE A 15 10.55 17.64 9.09
C ILE A 15 9.14 17.06 9.18
N LEU A 16 8.18 17.66 8.47
CA LEU A 16 6.81 17.13 8.39
C LEU A 16 6.79 15.72 7.79
N ALA A 17 7.61 15.43 6.79
CA ALA A 17 7.71 14.09 6.21
C ALA A 17 8.16 13.04 7.24
N VAL A 18 9.16 13.35 8.06
CA VAL A 18 9.63 12.47 9.14
C VAL A 18 8.52 12.26 10.18
N ILE A 19 7.83 13.33 10.59
CA ILE A 19 6.72 13.25 11.55
C ILE A 19 5.59 12.36 11.01
N HIS A 20 5.15 12.59 9.78
CA HIS A 20 4.08 11.80 9.16
C HIS A 20 4.48 10.34 8.95
N THR A 21 5.75 10.08 8.66
CA THR A 21 6.27 8.72 8.55
C THR A 21 6.24 8.00 9.91
N GLY A 22 6.65 8.70 10.98
CA GLY A 22 6.54 8.17 12.34
C GLY A 22 5.09 7.90 12.76
N LEU A 23 4.17 8.81 12.43
CA LEU A 23 2.74 8.62 12.68
C LEU A 23 2.18 7.44 11.88
N GLY A 24 2.53 7.31 10.60
CA GLY A 24 2.14 6.17 9.77
C GLY A 24 2.66 4.84 10.33
N ALA A 25 3.91 4.79 10.80
CA ALA A 25 4.47 3.61 11.45
C ALA A 25 3.71 3.26 12.75
N PHE A 26 3.40 4.26 13.57
CA PHE A 26 2.61 4.06 14.79
C PHE A 26 1.20 3.54 14.50
N ILE A 27 0.50 4.15 13.52
CA ILE A 27 -0.85 3.72 13.13
C ILE A 27 -0.81 2.31 12.57
N SER A 28 0.18 1.99 11.74
CA SER A 28 0.39 0.64 11.25
C SER A 28 0.53 -0.38 12.37
N TYR A 29 1.29 -0.04 13.42
CA TYR A 29 1.42 -0.89 14.60
C TYR A 29 0.08 -1.08 15.31
N VAL A 30 -0.74 -0.04 15.44
CA VAL A 30 -2.11 -0.16 16.00
C VAL A 30 -2.97 -1.08 15.14
N PHE A 31 -2.90 -0.95 13.82
CA PHE A 31 -3.70 -1.74 12.88
C PHE A 31 -3.31 -3.21 12.92
N TYR A 32 -2.02 -3.51 13.04
CA TYR A 32 -1.51 -4.87 13.21
C TYR A 32 -2.16 -5.61 14.40
N TYR A 33 -2.46 -4.92 15.50
CA TYR A 33 -3.16 -5.52 16.64
C TYR A 33 -4.69 -5.45 16.57
N THR A 34 -5.25 -4.66 15.65
CA THR A 34 -6.69 -4.41 15.58
C THR A 34 -7.38 -5.29 14.55
N PHE A 35 -6.69 -5.60 13.44
CA PHE A 35 -7.22 -6.36 12.33
C PHE A 35 -6.61 -7.76 12.26
N ASP A 36 -7.35 -8.69 11.67
CA ASP A 36 -6.89 -10.06 11.48
C ASP A 36 -5.68 -10.10 10.53
N GLU A 37 -4.68 -10.91 10.83
CA GLU A 37 -3.52 -11.11 9.94
C GLU A 37 -3.97 -11.76 8.61
N PHE A 38 -3.23 -11.51 7.53
CA PHE A 38 -3.50 -12.15 6.25
C PHE A 38 -3.02 -13.61 6.24
N ASP A 39 -3.79 -14.49 6.87
CA ASP A 39 -3.47 -15.91 7.01
C ASP A 39 -4.50 -16.83 6.33
N GLU A 40 -4.29 -18.15 6.43
CA GLU A 40 -5.23 -19.14 5.89
C GLU A 40 -6.58 -19.15 6.61
N SER A 41 -6.65 -18.64 7.85
CA SER A 41 -7.91 -18.54 8.58
C SER A 41 -8.78 -17.44 7.98
N TRP A 42 -8.17 -16.29 7.65
CA TRP A 42 -8.81 -15.15 7.01
C TRP A 42 -9.25 -15.49 5.58
N LYS A 43 -8.40 -16.17 4.80
CA LYS A 43 -8.73 -16.63 3.44
C LYS A 43 -9.92 -17.60 3.37
N LYS A 44 -10.16 -18.36 4.44
CA LYS A 44 -11.31 -19.30 4.54
C LYS A 44 -12.61 -18.63 4.92
N ARG A 45 -12.59 -17.35 5.32
CA ARG A 45 -13.79 -16.58 5.60
C ARG A 45 -14.59 -16.35 4.32
N SER A 46 -15.86 -15.96 4.46
CA SER A 46 -16.67 -15.62 3.28
C SER A 46 -16.14 -14.37 2.59
N GLY A 47 -16.28 -14.29 1.26
CA GLY A 47 -15.86 -13.10 0.50
C GLY A 47 -16.52 -11.80 1.00
N LEU A 48 -17.76 -11.88 1.50
CA LEU A 48 -18.42 -10.73 2.16
C LEU A 48 -17.68 -10.26 3.42
N TYR A 49 -17.18 -11.19 4.23
CA TYR A 49 -16.38 -10.85 5.40
C TYR A 49 -15.05 -10.21 4.97
N GLN A 50 -14.37 -10.78 3.98
CA GLN A 50 -13.09 -10.25 3.48
C GLN A 50 -13.23 -8.83 2.91
N ILE A 51 -14.27 -8.59 2.11
CA ILE A 51 -14.59 -7.25 1.60
C ILE A 51 -14.90 -6.31 2.74
N ALA A 52 -15.72 -6.72 3.72
CA ALA A 52 -16.09 -5.88 4.85
C ALA A 52 -14.88 -5.52 5.74
N ASP A 53 -14.02 -6.49 6.02
CA ASP A 53 -12.79 -6.33 6.79
C ASP A 53 -11.85 -5.32 6.12
N VAL A 54 -11.52 -5.53 4.84
CA VAL A 54 -10.69 -4.61 4.06
C VAL A 54 -11.35 -3.23 3.90
N SER A 55 -12.67 -3.16 3.74
CA SER A 55 -13.38 -1.88 3.65
C SER A 55 -13.31 -1.11 4.97
N LEU A 56 -13.38 -1.81 6.11
CA LEU A 56 -13.24 -1.21 7.43
C LEU A 56 -11.81 -0.70 7.64
N GLU A 57 -10.80 -1.47 7.24
CA GLU A 57 -9.39 -1.03 7.24
C GLU A 57 -9.20 0.26 6.43
N ILE A 58 -9.69 0.30 5.19
CA ILE A 58 -9.63 1.49 4.32
C ILE A 58 -10.32 2.69 4.96
N MET A 59 -11.53 2.48 5.52
CA MET A 59 -12.30 3.56 6.13
C MET A 59 -11.56 4.15 7.33
N LEU A 60 -11.00 3.31 8.20
CA LEU A 60 -10.22 3.80 9.35
C LEU A 60 -8.95 4.51 8.90
N ILE A 61 -8.24 4.00 7.89
CA ILE A 61 -7.09 4.68 7.28
C ILE A 61 -7.47 6.09 6.81
N ALA A 62 -8.58 6.22 6.09
CA ALA A 62 -9.05 7.51 5.58
C ALA A 62 -9.42 8.48 6.71
N ILE A 63 -10.16 8.00 7.72
CA ILE A 63 -10.55 8.80 8.89
C ILE A 63 -9.31 9.28 9.65
N ILE A 64 -8.38 8.37 9.96
CA ILE A 64 -7.17 8.71 10.72
C ILE A 64 -6.27 9.64 9.90
N GLY A 65 -6.15 9.43 8.60
CA GLY A 65 -5.37 10.30 7.72
C GLY A 65 -5.92 11.72 7.68
N TYR A 66 -7.24 11.86 7.55
CA TYR A 66 -7.90 13.16 7.63
C TYR A 66 -7.61 13.85 8.96
N TRP A 67 -7.86 13.18 10.10
CA TRP A 67 -7.63 13.77 11.41
C TRP A 67 -6.15 14.05 11.69
N THR A 68 -5.24 13.23 11.19
CA THR A 68 -3.80 13.47 11.29
C THR A 68 -3.42 14.75 10.56
N SER A 69 -3.94 14.96 9.35
CA SER A 69 -3.71 16.19 8.58
C SER A 69 -4.32 17.44 9.23
N GLU A 70 -5.45 17.32 9.93
CA GLU A 70 -5.99 18.43 10.71
C GLU A 70 -5.14 18.69 11.96
N PHE A 71 -4.64 17.63 12.60
CA PHE A 71 -3.79 17.74 13.77
C PHE A 71 -2.45 18.41 13.47
N THR A 72 -1.86 18.15 12.30
CA THR A 72 -0.56 18.72 11.92
C THR A 72 -0.60 20.23 11.73
N LYS A 73 -1.76 20.80 11.38
CA LYS A 73 -1.97 22.26 11.27
C LYS A 73 -1.80 23.01 12.59
N TYR A 74 -1.89 22.32 13.73
CA TYR A 74 -1.64 22.95 15.04
C TYR A 74 -0.14 23.09 15.34
N PHE A 75 0.74 22.41 14.60
CA PHE A 75 2.18 22.55 14.77
C PHE A 75 2.66 23.79 14.05
N SER A 76 3.31 24.69 14.80
CA SER A 76 3.96 25.86 14.19
C SER A 76 5.14 25.42 13.32
N PRO A 77 5.30 25.98 12.11
CA PRO A 77 6.44 25.71 11.26
C PRO A 77 7.72 26.18 11.95
N ILE A 78 8.77 25.36 11.82
CA ILE A 78 10.07 25.62 12.46
C ILE A 78 10.81 26.74 11.74
N PHE A 79 10.77 26.74 10.40
CA PHE A 79 11.29 27.85 9.61
C PHE A 79 10.16 28.80 9.19
N PRO A 80 10.30 30.11 9.40
CA PRO A 80 9.25 31.07 9.07
C PRO A 80 9.03 31.12 7.54
N MET A 81 7.77 31.06 7.14
CA MET A 81 7.34 31.19 5.75
C MET A 81 5.98 31.89 5.66
N SER A 82 5.57 32.25 4.44
CA SER A 82 4.25 32.82 4.24
C SER A 82 3.15 31.79 4.53
N ARG A 83 2.05 32.21 5.16
CA ARG A 83 0.92 31.34 5.56
C ARG A 83 0.35 30.51 4.40
N ALA A 84 0.35 31.07 3.19
CA ALA A 84 -0.09 30.35 1.99
C ALA A 84 0.84 29.17 1.63
N ARG A 85 2.16 29.34 1.83
CA ARG A 85 3.15 28.28 1.59
C ARG A 85 3.14 27.23 2.67
N GLU A 86 2.95 27.64 3.92
CA GLU A 86 2.78 26.73 5.05
C GLU A 86 1.62 25.77 4.81
N LEU A 87 0.42 26.29 4.52
CA LEU A 87 -0.76 25.47 4.22
C LEU A 87 -0.54 24.54 3.00
N SER A 88 0.14 25.04 1.97
CA SER A 88 0.44 24.24 0.78
C SER A 88 1.42 23.10 1.07
N VAL A 89 2.46 23.35 1.87
CA VAL A 89 3.46 22.34 2.24
C VAL A 89 2.83 21.31 3.16
N ASP A 90 2.09 21.75 4.18
CA ASP A 90 1.42 20.86 5.13
C ASP A 90 0.41 19.96 4.42
N SER A 91 -0.47 20.50 3.57
CA SER A 91 -1.45 19.69 2.84
C SER A 91 -0.80 18.68 1.89
N TRP A 92 0.29 19.05 1.21
CA TRP A 92 0.96 18.15 0.27
C TRP A 92 1.77 17.07 0.99
N VAL A 93 2.55 17.45 2.00
CA VAL A 93 3.40 16.52 2.75
C VAL A 93 2.55 15.57 3.59
N SER A 94 1.52 16.08 4.28
CA SER A 94 0.63 15.24 5.08
C SER A 94 -0.03 14.16 4.25
N GLY A 95 -0.64 14.52 3.12
CA GLY A 95 -1.33 13.55 2.25
C GLY A 95 -0.40 12.47 1.70
N ILE A 96 0.74 12.88 1.13
CA ILE A 96 1.63 11.94 0.44
C ILE A 96 2.41 11.07 1.42
N PHE A 97 3.05 11.67 2.43
CA PHE A 97 3.90 10.90 3.35
C PHE A 97 3.10 10.04 4.30
N PHE A 98 1.88 10.44 4.66
CA PHE A 98 0.98 9.58 5.43
C PHE A 98 0.60 8.32 4.65
N VAL A 99 0.13 8.48 3.40
CA VAL A 99 -0.29 7.35 2.57
C VAL A 99 0.89 6.43 2.27
N ILE A 100 2.06 6.98 1.91
CA ILE A 100 3.26 6.18 1.66
C ILE A 100 3.68 5.42 2.92
N ALA A 101 3.69 6.06 4.09
CA ALA A 101 4.07 5.40 5.33
C ALA A 101 3.10 4.27 5.67
N LEU A 102 1.79 4.46 5.51
CA LEU A 102 0.82 3.39 5.73
C LEU A 102 1.07 2.20 4.79
N PHE A 103 1.29 2.42 3.49
CA PHE A 103 1.59 1.31 2.58
C PHE A 103 2.93 0.62 2.86
N LEU A 104 3.92 1.37 3.38
CA LEU A 104 5.22 0.80 3.72
C LEU A 104 5.14 -0.10 4.96
N PHE A 105 4.30 0.25 5.93
CA PHE A 105 4.23 -0.46 7.20
C PHE A 105 3.06 -1.46 7.30
N LEU A 106 1.97 -1.31 6.53
CA LEU A 106 0.86 -2.28 6.46
C LEU A 106 1.06 -3.30 5.32
N ASP A 107 1.98 -4.24 5.51
CA ASP A 107 2.26 -5.30 4.52
C ASP A 107 1.08 -6.27 4.32
N ASP A 108 0.41 -6.65 5.42
CA ASP A 108 -0.73 -7.58 5.41
C ASP A 108 -1.94 -7.01 4.67
N PHE A 109 -2.25 -5.73 4.89
CA PHE A 109 -3.34 -5.04 4.19
C PHE A 109 -3.12 -5.05 2.67
N THR A 110 -1.87 -4.78 2.24
CA THR A 110 -1.50 -4.83 0.82
C THR A 110 -1.72 -6.23 0.25
N SER A 111 -1.44 -7.27 1.04
CA SER A 111 -1.66 -8.67 0.66
C SER A 111 -3.14 -9.04 0.57
N LYS A 112 -3.98 -8.59 1.53
CA LYS A 112 -5.45 -8.74 1.49
C LYS A 112 -6.05 -8.08 0.25
N LEU A 113 -5.63 -6.85 -0.07
CA LEU A 113 -6.09 -6.13 -1.26
C LEU A 113 -5.76 -6.89 -2.55
N LYS A 114 -4.52 -7.40 -2.66
CA LYS A 114 -4.12 -8.23 -3.81
C LYS A 114 -4.94 -9.50 -3.91
N HIS A 115 -5.24 -10.15 -2.78
CA HIS A 115 -6.06 -11.36 -2.76
C HIS A 115 -7.47 -11.10 -3.31
N ILE A 116 -8.16 -10.11 -2.76
CA ILE A 116 -9.49 -9.69 -3.22
C ILE A 116 -9.42 -9.27 -4.70
N GLN A 117 -8.42 -8.47 -5.09
CA GLN A 117 -8.26 -8.06 -6.47
C GLN A 117 -8.13 -9.25 -7.41
N ASN A 118 -7.29 -10.24 -7.08
CA ASN A 118 -7.14 -11.42 -7.91
C ASN A 118 -8.43 -12.23 -7.97
N GLU A 119 -9.06 -12.50 -6.82
CA GLU A 119 -10.29 -13.31 -6.78
C GLU A 119 -11.42 -12.72 -7.64
N TYR A 120 -11.60 -11.39 -7.65
CA TYR A 120 -12.67 -10.74 -8.40
C TYR A 120 -12.28 -10.32 -9.82
N PHE A 121 -11.02 -9.90 -10.06
CA PHE A 121 -10.61 -9.29 -11.32
C PHE A 121 -9.71 -10.16 -12.18
N GLU A 122 -9.05 -11.20 -11.65
CA GLU A 122 -8.12 -12.03 -12.42
C GLU A 122 -8.79 -12.64 -13.65
N LYS A 123 -10.02 -13.16 -13.50
CA LYS A 123 -10.78 -13.72 -14.62
C LYS A 123 -11.09 -12.68 -15.69
N THR A 124 -11.61 -11.52 -15.27
CA THR A 124 -11.96 -10.41 -16.18
C THR A 124 -10.72 -9.83 -16.87
N PHE A 125 -9.59 -9.73 -16.17
CA PHE A 125 -8.34 -9.23 -16.74
C PHE A 125 -7.68 -10.24 -17.66
N THR A 126 -7.71 -11.53 -17.33
CA THR A 126 -7.18 -12.59 -18.21
C THR A 126 -7.98 -12.70 -19.50
N ASP A 127 -9.28 -12.37 -19.46
CA ASP A 127 -10.13 -12.32 -20.65
C ASP A 127 -9.89 -11.05 -21.50
N LEU A 128 -9.50 -9.92 -20.89
CA LEU A 128 -9.35 -8.61 -21.55
C LEU A 128 -7.91 -8.30 -21.98
N PHE A 129 -6.92 -8.78 -21.24
CA PHE A 129 -5.51 -8.53 -21.46
C PHE A 129 -4.74 -9.85 -21.62
N PRO A 130 -3.84 -9.93 -22.62
CA PRO A 130 -2.98 -11.09 -22.78
C PRO A 130 -2.08 -11.28 -21.55
N PRO A 131 -2.17 -12.42 -20.84
CA PRO A 131 -1.37 -12.68 -19.64
C PRO A 131 0.12 -12.94 -19.93
N TYR A 132 0.50 -13.15 -21.20
CA TYR A 132 1.87 -13.44 -21.61
C TYR A 132 2.47 -12.34 -22.49
N GLY A 133 3.79 -12.20 -22.40
CA GLY A 133 4.56 -11.19 -23.14
C GLY A 133 4.71 -9.87 -22.40
N THR A 134 5.46 -8.95 -23.00
CA THR A 134 5.65 -7.58 -22.49
C THR A 134 5.40 -6.56 -23.59
N LEU A 135 4.88 -5.39 -23.20
CA LEU A 135 4.61 -4.29 -24.14
C LEU A 135 5.89 -3.79 -24.82
N ILE A 136 7.02 -3.83 -24.11
CA ILE A 136 8.32 -3.37 -24.61
C ILE A 136 8.84 -4.26 -25.74
N ASP A 137 8.64 -5.59 -25.65
CA ASP A 137 9.09 -6.56 -26.65
C ASP A 137 8.01 -6.86 -27.71
N MET A 138 6.86 -6.17 -27.65
CA MET A 138 5.73 -6.29 -28.58
C MET A 138 5.23 -7.74 -28.81
N ASN A 139 5.40 -8.63 -27.82
CA ASN A 139 5.06 -10.06 -27.93
C ASN A 139 3.86 -10.47 -27.08
N LEU A 140 2.94 -9.54 -26.80
CA LEU A 140 1.75 -9.81 -26.01
C LEU A 140 0.89 -10.93 -26.62
N SER A 141 0.62 -11.97 -25.85
CA SER A 141 -0.09 -13.17 -26.29
C SER A 141 -0.99 -13.75 -25.19
N TYR A 142 -2.10 -14.35 -25.60
CA TYR A 142 -2.97 -15.15 -24.73
C TYR A 142 -2.53 -16.60 -24.60
N THR A 143 -1.54 -17.01 -25.41
CA THR A 143 -0.95 -18.34 -25.39
C THR A 143 0.53 -18.25 -25.03
N PRO A 144 1.06 -19.15 -24.17
CA PRO A 144 2.46 -19.16 -23.82
C PRO A 144 3.30 -19.45 -25.06
N ILE A 145 4.25 -18.57 -25.35
CA ILE A 145 4.97 -18.52 -26.62
C ILE A 145 6.16 -19.49 -26.61
N THR A 146 6.75 -19.74 -25.44
CA THR A 146 7.93 -20.61 -25.27
C THR A 146 7.76 -21.66 -24.15
N GLU A 147 8.59 -22.71 -24.17
CA GLU A 147 8.65 -23.72 -23.10
C GLU A 147 9.17 -23.14 -21.78
N GLU A 148 9.90 -22.02 -21.83
CA GLU A 148 10.32 -21.26 -20.65
C GLU A 148 9.14 -20.50 -20.04
N ASP A 149 8.25 -19.92 -20.86
CA ASP A 149 7.01 -19.30 -20.39
C ASP A 149 6.10 -20.32 -19.70
N LYS A 150 5.97 -21.53 -20.26
CA LYS A 150 5.22 -22.63 -19.64
C LYS A 150 5.81 -23.06 -18.30
N LYS A 151 7.15 -23.05 -18.16
CA LYS A 151 7.82 -23.35 -16.88
C LYS A 151 7.63 -22.23 -15.88
N ALA A 152 7.75 -20.97 -16.30
CA ALA A 152 7.52 -19.81 -15.45
C ALA A 152 6.06 -19.71 -14.98
N GLU A 153 5.09 -20.09 -15.82
CA GLU A 153 3.68 -20.18 -15.46
C GLU A 153 3.43 -21.33 -14.47
N LYS A 154 4.00 -22.52 -14.72
CA LYS A 154 3.95 -23.63 -13.76
C LYS A 154 4.55 -23.24 -12.43
N GLU A 155 5.68 -22.53 -12.39
CA GLU A 155 6.26 -22.02 -11.15
C GLU A 155 5.41 -20.93 -10.47
N LYS A 156 4.72 -20.08 -11.23
CA LYS A 156 3.78 -19.08 -10.65
C LYS A 156 2.53 -19.75 -10.08
N GLN A 157 1.91 -20.67 -10.82
CA GLN A 157 0.77 -21.46 -10.34
C GLN A 157 1.18 -22.35 -9.16
N GLU A 158 2.33 -22.99 -9.22
CA GLU A 158 2.85 -23.83 -8.15
C GLU A 158 3.24 -23.00 -6.94
N LYS A 159 3.77 -21.77 -7.05
CA LYS A 159 3.99 -20.87 -5.90
C LYS A 159 2.69 -20.31 -5.30
N VAL A 160 1.65 -20.13 -6.11
CA VAL A 160 0.30 -19.80 -5.62
C VAL A 160 -0.35 -21.00 -4.90
N ILE A 161 -0.04 -22.24 -5.32
CA ILE A 161 -0.56 -23.48 -4.72
C ILE A 161 0.33 -24.00 -3.56
N THR A 162 1.63 -23.72 -3.55
CA THR A 162 2.64 -24.25 -2.59
C THR A 162 3.28 -23.17 -1.72
N GLY A 163 2.79 -21.92 -1.78
CA GLY A 163 3.10 -20.84 -0.83
C GLY A 163 2.64 -21.11 0.62
N HIS A 164 2.34 -22.36 0.96
CA HIS A 164 2.30 -22.88 2.32
C HIS A 164 3.29 -24.05 2.47
N PRO A 165 4.59 -23.78 2.74
CA PRO A 165 5.45 -24.80 3.28
C PRO A 165 5.20 -24.88 4.78
N HIS A 166 4.33 -25.81 5.17
CA HIS A 166 4.50 -26.50 6.44
C HIS A 166 5.93 -27.11 6.44
N LYS A 167 6.82 -26.58 7.28
CA LYS A 167 7.91 -27.34 7.86
C LYS A 167 7.75 -27.36 9.37
N GLY A 168 6.98 -28.35 9.85
CA GLY A 168 7.23 -28.91 11.16
C GLY A 168 8.38 -29.92 11.05
N HIS A 169 9.31 -29.90 12.00
CA HIS A 169 9.51 -31.05 12.89
C HIS A 169 10.52 -30.75 13.99
N ALA A 170 10.09 -31.12 15.19
CA ALA A 170 10.83 -31.35 16.42
C ALA A 170 12.28 -31.83 16.26
N LYS A 171 13.18 -31.20 17.01
CA LYS A 171 13.88 -31.88 18.11
C LYS A 171 14.32 -30.87 19.15
#